data_AF-A0A817KXH5-F1
#
_entry.id   AF-A0A817KXH5-F1
#
_cell.length_a   1.000
_cell.length_b   1.000
_cell.length_c   1.000
_cell.angle_alpha   90.00
_cell.angle_beta   90.00
_cell.angle_gamma   90.00
#
_symmetry.space_group_name_H-M   'P 1'
#
loop_
_entity.id
_entity.type
_entity.pdbx_description
1 polymer ?
#
loop_
_entity_poly.entity_id
_entity_poly.type
_entity_poly.pdbx_seq_one_letter_code
_entity_poly.pdbx_strand_id
1 'polypeptide(L)'
;MNFTNFNLLILFFNLEKVSQELHDLAEQLRKARIDDDFVETDLLTWTKILEELEYNINNISSSTAIHEDPTKLLVAKISIDATMQQHLEDERFGKSMGNVCIADSGHLAYHLGPERSDAFVCGKQEYSSGKYKIQFIMNKKNSICVTSFNIISKSTSIATNEFIVEESSYGWYSNDDICCGGADLSSYKLRHDMKGETTIEIELLLDCDNQKISYFNERTKNRRAMNVNIRKCPFPWQLLFYLYDVEDSVRLVSSTKLL
;
A
#
# COMPACT_ATOMS: atom_id res chain seq x y z
N MET A 1 4.92 39.98 -38.53
CA MET A 1 3.87 39.02 -38.94
C MET A 1 4.06 37.75 -38.12
N ASN A 2 3.06 37.41 -37.31
CA ASN A 2 3.11 36.41 -36.24
C ASN A 2 2.95 34.99 -36.79
N PHE A 3 4.05 34.31 -37.10
CA PHE A 3 4.06 32.91 -37.53
C PHE A 3 3.79 31.91 -36.39
N THR A 4 3.96 32.30 -35.13
CA THR A 4 3.80 31.42 -33.96
C THR A 4 2.34 31.13 -33.60
N ASN A 5 1.41 32.06 -33.83
CA ASN A 5 -0.01 31.85 -33.50
C ASN A 5 -0.73 30.90 -34.47
N PHE A 6 -0.23 30.76 -35.70
CA PHE A 6 -0.89 29.93 -36.72
C PHE A 6 -0.62 28.43 -36.47
N ASN A 7 0.61 28.08 -36.06
CA ASN A 7 0.97 26.68 -35.77
C ASN A 7 0.28 26.14 -34.51
N LEU A 8 0.08 26.99 -33.49
CA LEU A 8 -0.66 26.63 -32.28
C LEU A 8 -2.14 26.34 -32.56
N LEU A 9 -2.78 27.14 -33.42
CA LEU A 9 -4.18 26.93 -33.81
C LEU A 9 -4.38 25.60 -34.57
N ILE A 10 -3.44 25.25 -35.46
CA ILE A 10 -3.47 23.99 -36.22
C ILE A 10 -3.31 22.78 -35.29
N LEU A 11 -2.42 22.87 -34.30
CA LEU A 11 -2.22 21.80 -33.31
C LEU A 11 -3.46 21.60 -32.43
N PHE A 12 -4.08 22.69 -31.94
CA PHE A 12 -5.32 22.60 -31.17
C PHE A 12 -6.46 21.99 -31.99
N PHE A 13 -6.64 22.42 -33.23
CA PHE A 13 -7.68 21.89 -34.11
C PHE A 13 -7.49 20.40 -34.41
N ASN A 14 -6.23 19.97 -34.62
CA ASN A 14 -5.91 18.56 -34.85
C ASN A 14 -6.12 17.72 -33.58
N LEU A 15 -5.81 18.25 -32.39
CA LEU A 15 -6.00 17.54 -31.13
C LEU A 15 -7.49 17.36 -30.80
N GLU A 16 -8.31 18.41 -31.01
CA GLU A 16 -9.76 18.33 -30.85
C GLU A 16 -10.37 17.32 -31.83
N LYS A 17 -9.91 17.31 -33.08
CA LYS A 17 -10.37 16.35 -34.08
C LYS A 17 -10.06 14.90 -33.68
N VAL A 18 -8.82 14.62 -33.27
CA VAL A 18 -8.40 13.29 -32.81
C VAL A 18 -9.17 12.88 -31.55
N SER A 19 -9.37 13.80 -30.61
CA SER A 19 -10.14 13.53 -29.39
C SER A 19 -11.61 13.19 -29.70
N GLN A 20 -12.21 13.87 -30.68
CA GLN A 20 -13.59 13.60 -31.08
C GLN A 20 -13.71 12.24 -31.77
N GLU A 21 -12.80 11.91 -32.69
CA GLU A 21 -12.77 10.61 -33.37
C GLU A 21 -12.60 9.44 -32.39
N LEU A 22 -11.76 9.60 -31.36
CA LEU A 22 -11.60 8.62 -30.28
C LEU A 22 -12.87 8.46 -29.43
N HIS A 23 -13.53 9.58 -29.11
CA HIS A 23 -14.77 9.55 -28.34
C HIS A 23 -15.89 8.83 -29.09
N ASP A 24 -16.04 9.15 -30.37
CA ASP A 24 -17.06 8.54 -31.24
C ASP A 24 -16.81 7.03 -31.41
N LEU A 25 -15.55 6.61 -31.55
CA LEU A 25 -15.17 5.20 -31.61
C LEU A 25 -15.49 4.47 -30.29
N ALA A 26 -15.19 5.09 -29.14
CA ALA A 26 -15.46 4.51 -27.84
C ALA A 26 -16.97 4.31 -27.59
N GLU A 27 -17.81 5.27 -27.99
CA GLU A 27 -19.26 5.14 -27.89
C GLU A 27 -19.82 4.08 -28.85
N GLN A 28 -19.28 3.98 -30.07
CA GLN A 28 -19.66 2.90 -31.00
C GLN A 28 -19.33 1.51 -30.44
N LEU A 29 -18.12 1.33 -29.89
CA LEU A 29 -17.70 0.09 -29.24
C LEU A 29 -18.57 -0.25 -28.02
N ARG A 30 -18.88 0.76 -27.19
CA ARG A 30 -19.74 0.59 -26.02
C ARG A 30 -21.16 0.18 -26.41
N LYS A 31 -21.71 0.78 -27.46
CA LYS A 31 -23.04 0.46 -27.98
C LYS A 31 -23.09 -0.93 -28.60
N ALA A 32 -22.14 -1.27 -29.47
CA ALA A 32 -22.06 -2.60 -30.09
C ALA A 32 -21.91 -3.73 -29.05
N ARG A 33 -21.19 -3.47 -27.95
CA ARG A 33 -21.07 -4.41 -26.83
C ARG A 33 -22.39 -4.62 -26.06
N ILE A 34 -23.23 -3.60 -25.97
CA ILE A 34 -24.55 -3.70 -25.31
C ILE A 34 -25.54 -4.45 -26.20
N ASP A 35 -25.45 -4.23 -27.51
CA ASP A 35 -26.41 -4.77 -28.48
C ASP A 35 -26.07 -6.24 -28.89
N ASP A 36 -24.92 -6.79 -28.47
CA ASP A 36 -24.40 -8.15 -28.80
C ASP A 36 -24.39 -8.46 -30.31
N ASP A 37 -24.31 -7.41 -31.11
CA ASP A 37 -24.50 -7.43 -32.58
C ASP A 37 -23.19 -7.02 -33.27
N PHE A 38 -22.10 -7.73 -32.97
CA PHE A 38 -20.82 -7.53 -33.64
C PHE A 38 -20.72 -8.45 -34.87
N VAL A 39 -20.66 -7.85 -36.06
CA VAL A 39 -20.25 -8.54 -37.28
C VAL A 39 -18.77 -8.30 -37.55
N GLU A 40 -18.11 -9.26 -38.19
CA GLU A 40 -16.66 -9.23 -38.50
C GLU A 40 -16.24 -7.97 -39.27
N THR A 41 -17.17 -7.37 -40.01
CA THR A 41 -16.99 -6.08 -40.70
C THR A 41 -16.77 -4.89 -39.75
N ASP A 42 -17.34 -4.91 -38.54
CA ASP A 42 -17.19 -3.83 -37.58
C ASP A 42 -15.80 -3.86 -36.95
N LEU A 43 -15.30 -5.07 -36.63
CA LEU A 43 -13.94 -5.27 -36.12
C LEU A 43 -12.88 -4.82 -37.13
N LEU A 44 -13.07 -5.14 -38.41
CA LEU A 44 -12.17 -4.67 -39.48
C LEU A 44 -12.20 -3.15 -39.63
N THR A 45 -13.39 -2.55 -39.51
CA THR A 45 -13.56 -1.09 -39.58
C THR A 45 -12.84 -0.40 -38.43
N TRP A 46 -13.01 -0.88 -37.20
CA TRP A 46 -12.35 -0.30 -36.03
C TRP A 46 -10.83 -0.51 -36.06
N THR A 47 -10.36 -1.66 -36.52
CA THR A 47 -8.92 -1.93 -36.69
C THR A 47 -8.30 -0.90 -37.63
N LYS A 48 -8.95 -0.64 -38.77
CA LYS A 48 -8.47 0.36 -39.73
C LYS A 48 -8.47 1.79 -39.16
N ILE A 49 -9.49 2.16 -38.39
CA ILE A 49 -9.54 3.47 -37.72
C ILE A 49 -8.39 3.63 -36.71
N LEU A 50 -8.07 2.57 -35.97
CA LEU A 50 -6.95 2.58 -35.02
C LEU A 50 -5.59 2.70 -35.71
N GLU A 51 -5.39 1.99 -36.82
CA GLU A 51 -4.17 2.09 -37.63
C GLU A 51 -3.98 3.50 -38.22
N GLU A 52 -5.07 4.13 -38.69
CA GLU A 52 -5.04 5.52 -39.19
C GLU A 52 -4.71 6.52 -38.07
N LEU A 53 -5.29 6.34 -36.88
CA LEU A 53 -4.99 7.16 -35.69
C LEU A 53 -3.54 7.03 -35.25
N GLU A 54 -3.01 5.80 -35.19
CA GLU A 54 -1.62 5.54 -34.85
C GLU A 54 -0.66 6.20 -35.85
N TYR A 55 -0.95 6.06 -37.15
CA TYR A 55 -0.18 6.73 -38.20
C TYR A 55 -0.23 8.26 -38.06
N ASN A 56 -1.40 8.83 -37.77
CA ASN A 56 -1.56 10.27 -37.62
C ASN A 56 -0.77 10.80 -36.42
N ILE A 57 -0.82 10.11 -35.27
CA ILE A 57 -0.08 10.48 -34.05
C ILE A 57 1.43 10.41 -34.29
N ASN A 58 1.91 9.33 -34.92
CA ASN A 58 3.34 9.11 -35.15
C ASN A 58 3.93 10.08 -36.21
N ASN A 59 3.09 10.69 -37.05
CA ASN A 59 3.51 11.69 -38.04
C ASN A 59 3.34 13.14 -37.59
N ILE A 60 2.90 13.40 -36.35
CA ILE A 60 2.93 14.76 -35.79
C ILE A 60 4.39 15.18 -35.63
N SER A 61 4.81 16.18 -36.42
CA SER A 61 6.21 16.62 -36.51
C SER A 61 6.81 16.90 -35.12
N SER A 62 7.94 16.25 -34.85
CA SER A 62 8.70 16.23 -33.59
C SER A 62 9.35 17.57 -33.20
N SER A 63 8.99 18.69 -33.86
CA SER A 63 9.56 20.02 -33.58
C SER A 63 8.69 20.88 -32.65
N THR A 64 7.66 20.31 -32.02
CA THR A 64 6.78 21.09 -31.14
C THR A 64 7.27 20.97 -29.70
N ALA A 65 7.86 22.05 -29.18
CA ALA A 65 8.26 22.14 -27.78
C ALA A 65 7.00 22.05 -26.89
N ILE A 66 6.85 20.92 -26.20
CA ILE A 66 5.76 20.70 -25.25
C ILE A 66 6.08 21.53 -24.01
N HIS A 67 5.30 22.59 -23.79
CA HIS A 67 5.28 23.29 -22.51
C HIS A 67 4.16 22.69 -21.66
N GLU A 68 4.54 22.16 -20.50
CA GLU A 68 3.61 21.63 -19.50
C GLU A 68 2.79 22.79 -18.90
N ASP A 69 1.47 22.74 -19.07
CA ASP A 69 0.54 23.64 -18.40
C ASP A 69 0.17 23.01 -17.04
N PRO A 70 0.66 23.57 -15.91
CA PRO A 70 0.44 22.99 -14.59
C PRO A 70 -1.03 23.05 -14.13
N THR A 71 -1.92 23.70 -14.88
CA THR A 71 -3.35 23.78 -14.58
C THR A 71 -4.20 22.75 -15.32
N LYS A 72 -3.63 22.03 -16.31
CA LYS A 72 -4.34 21.03 -17.12
C LYS A 72 -3.58 19.72 -17.13
N LEU A 73 -3.92 18.86 -16.17
CA LEU A 73 -3.52 17.45 -16.14
C LEU A 73 -4.15 16.71 -17.34
N LEU A 74 -3.46 16.74 -18.48
CA LEU A 74 -3.83 15.99 -19.67
C LEU A 74 -3.46 14.52 -19.47
N VAL A 75 -4.48 13.74 -19.09
CA VAL A 75 -4.52 12.27 -19.14
C VAL A 75 -3.43 11.60 -18.29
N ALA A 76 -3.81 11.25 -17.06
CA ALA A 76 -3.14 10.19 -16.32
C ALA A 76 -3.09 8.95 -17.23
N LYS A 77 -1.90 8.61 -17.70
CA LYS A 77 -1.60 7.44 -18.51
C LYS A 77 -2.13 6.20 -17.79
N ILE A 78 -3.31 5.71 -18.17
CA ILE A 78 -3.84 4.43 -17.71
C ILE A 78 -3.05 3.35 -18.45
N SER A 79 -1.92 2.94 -17.87
CA SER A 79 -1.33 1.64 -18.17
C SER A 79 -1.85 0.66 -17.12
N ILE A 80 -2.86 -0.14 -17.47
CA ILE A 80 -3.18 -1.33 -16.69
C ILE A 80 -2.17 -2.39 -17.12
N ASP A 81 -0.98 -2.34 -16.54
CA ASP A 81 -0.08 -3.48 -16.56
C ASP A 81 -0.55 -4.44 -15.45
N ALA A 82 -1.44 -5.37 -15.80
CA ALA A 82 -1.96 -6.38 -14.88
C ALA A 82 -0.87 -7.33 -14.34
N THR A 83 0.38 -7.15 -14.78
CA THR A 83 1.55 -7.93 -14.41
C THR A 83 2.59 -7.17 -13.59
N MET A 84 2.45 -5.86 -13.38
CA MET A 84 3.31 -5.09 -12.47
C MET A 84 2.70 -4.95 -11.07
N GLN A 85 2.36 -6.07 -10.43
CA GLN A 85 2.60 -6.11 -8.99
C GLN A 85 4.12 -5.99 -8.83
N GLN A 86 4.60 -4.77 -8.62
CA GLN A 86 5.96 -4.57 -8.15
C GLN A 86 6.04 -5.32 -6.83
N HIS A 87 6.54 -6.55 -6.88
CA HIS A 87 7.05 -7.23 -5.70
C HIS A 87 8.03 -6.24 -5.09
N LEU A 88 7.64 -5.68 -3.94
CA LEU A 88 8.61 -5.02 -3.09
C LEU A 88 9.73 -6.00 -2.82
N GLU A 89 10.89 -5.45 -2.45
CA GLU A 89 11.85 -6.22 -1.69
C GLU A 89 11.08 -6.95 -0.58
N ASP A 90 11.19 -8.28 -0.64
CA ASP A 90 10.61 -9.24 0.28
C ASP A 90 10.81 -8.76 1.73
N GLU A 91 9.73 -8.33 2.40
CA GLU A 91 9.79 -7.75 3.75
C GLU A 91 10.40 -8.76 4.71
N ARG A 92 11.35 -8.31 5.52
CA ARG A 92 12.16 -9.15 6.41
C ARG A 92 12.43 -8.44 7.71
N PHE A 93 12.63 -9.19 8.78
CA PHE A 93 13.12 -8.65 10.04
C PHE A 93 14.58 -8.21 9.93
N GLY A 94 14.91 -7.09 10.58
CA GLY A 94 16.24 -6.48 10.52
C GLY A 94 16.83 -6.17 11.89
N LYS A 95 16.20 -5.26 12.64
CA LYS A 95 16.66 -4.83 13.96
C LYS A 95 15.86 -5.53 15.06
N SER A 96 16.49 -5.80 16.19
CA SER A 96 15.80 -6.33 17.37
C SER A 96 16.37 -5.75 18.66
N MET A 97 15.57 -5.82 19.73
CA MET A 97 15.95 -5.55 21.11
C MET A 97 15.47 -6.69 21.99
N GLY A 98 16.25 -7.05 23.01
CA GLY A 98 15.97 -8.18 23.87
C GLY A 98 16.40 -9.51 23.23
N ASN A 99 15.90 -10.62 23.77
CA ASN A 99 16.31 -11.96 23.35
C ASN A 99 15.48 -12.45 22.15
N VAL A 100 15.68 -11.84 20.99
CA VAL A 100 15.02 -12.24 19.72
C VAL A 100 15.99 -13.01 18.84
N CYS A 101 15.53 -14.14 18.30
CA CYS A 101 16.18 -14.81 17.18
C CYS A 101 15.44 -14.51 15.88
N ILE A 102 16.18 -14.20 14.82
CA ILE A 102 15.66 -14.04 13.47
C ILE A 102 16.14 -15.23 12.64
N ALA A 103 15.21 -15.97 12.05
CA ALA A 103 15.43 -17.16 11.26
C ALA A 103 14.68 -17.08 9.91
N ASP A 104 14.73 -18.17 9.14
CA ASP A 104 14.03 -18.31 7.85
C ASP A 104 14.34 -17.16 6.86
N SER A 105 15.63 -16.89 6.70
CA SER A 105 16.13 -15.79 5.86
C SER A 105 15.59 -14.40 6.22
N GLY A 106 15.12 -14.21 7.46
CA GLY A 106 14.55 -12.95 7.92
C GLY A 106 13.02 -12.96 8.06
N HIS A 107 12.31 -14.04 7.73
CA HIS A 107 10.84 -14.07 7.76
C HIS A 107 10.25 -14.55 9.08
N LEU A 108 11.06 -15.14 9.96
CA LEU A 108 10.61 -15.62 11.27
C LEU A 108 11.39 -14.91 12.36
N ALA A 109 10.70 -14.28 13.30
CA ALA A 109 11.28 -13.80 14.53
C ALA A 109 10.62 -14.49 15.72
N TYR A 110 11.40 -14.91 16.70
CA TYR A 110 10.87 -15.56 17.90
C TYR A 110 11.70 -15.24 19.13
N HIS A 111 11.03 -15.28 20.28
CA HIS A 111 11.59 -14.96 21.58
C HIS A 111 12.36 -16.17 22.16
N LEU A 112 13.61 -15.95 22.55
CA LEU A 112 14.54 -16.94 23.12
C LEU A 112 14.99 -16.63 24.55
N GLY A 113 14.41 -15.61 25.18
CA GLY A 113 14.81 -15.15 26.50
C GLY A 113 14.24 -15.98 27.65
N PRO A 114 14.30 -15.44 28.87
CA PRO A 114 13.57 -15.95 30.02
C PRO A 114 12.07 -16.10 29.72
N GLU A 115 11.38 -16.90 30.53
CA GLU A 115 9.95 -17.21 30.36
C GLU A 115 9.09 -15.98 30.06
N ARG A 116 9.39 -14.84 30.70
CA ARG A 116 8.74 -13.55 30.49
C ARG A 116 9.80 -12.44 30.44
N SER A 117 9.93 -11.79 29.30
CA SER A 117 10.79 -10.60 29.16
C SER A 117 10.45 -9.83 27.90
N ASP A 118 10.71 -8.53 27.90
CA ASP A 118 10.41 -7.68 26.76
C ASP A 118 11.36 -7.96 25.60
N ALA A 119 10.78 -8.22 24.43
CA ALA A 119 11.52 -8.44 23.21
C ALA A 119 10.82 -7.76 22.04
N PHE A 120 11.59 -7.03 21.24
CA PHE A 120 11.08 -6.24 20.13
C PHE A 120 11.83 -6.62 18.85
N VAL A 121 11.10 -6.65 17.73
CA VAL A 121 11.68 -6.87 16.41
C VAL A 121 11.08 -5.91 15.39
N CYS A 122 11.92 -5.36 14.53
CA CYS A 122 11.51 -4.43 13.49
C CYS A 122 11.69 -5.04 12.10
N GLY A 123 10.76 -4.68 11.20
CA GLY A 123 10.94 -4.88 9.76
C GLY A 123 12.12 -4.09 9.22
N LYS A 124 12.66 -4.54 8.09
CA LYS A 124 13.77 -3.90 7.38
C LYS A 124 13.26 -2.89 6.38
N GLN A 125 12.08 -3.12 5.81
CA GLN A 125 11.48 -2.20 4.84
C GLN A 125 11.12 -0.86 5.47
N GLU A 126 11.17 0.17 4.65
CA GLU A 126 10.81 1.54 4.97
C GLU A 126 9.63 1.97 4.12
N TYR A 127 8.59 2.48 4.77
CA TYR A 127 7.33 2.86 4.15
C TYR A 127 7.16 4.39 4.26
N SER A 128 7.22 5.10 3.14
CA SER A 128 7.09 6.58 3.10
C SER A 128 5.97 7.09 2.21
N SER A 129 5.49 6.29 1.26
CA SER A 129 4.49 6.70 0.27
C SER A 129 3.81 5.49 -0.35
N GLY A 130 2.57 5.64 -0.80
CA GLY A 130 1.79 4.56 -1.39
C GLY A 130 1.08 3.68 -0.35
N LYS A 131 0.53 2.57 -0.85
CA LYS A 131 -0.22 1.60 -0.05
C LYS A 131 0.47 0.24 -0.07
N TYR A 132 0.50 -0.42 1.08
CA TYR A 132 1.20 -1.69 1.26
C TYR A 132 0.31 -2.66 2.00
N LYS A 133 0.30 -3.90 1.51
CA LYS A 133 -0.42 -5.02 2.11
C LYS A 133 0.59 -6.04 2.59
N ILE A 134 0.56 -6.35 3.88
CA ILE A 134 1.53 -7.20 4.55
C ILE A 134 0.76 -8.28 5.30
N GLN A 135 1.11 -9.54 5.07
CA GLN A 135 0.49 -10.67 5.74
C GLN A 135 1.48 -11.30 6.70
N PHE A 136 1.04 -11.56 7.92
CA PHE A 136 1.86 -12.23 8.92
C PHE A 136 1.02 -13.08 9.87
N ILE A 137 1.70 -14.01 10.53
CA ILE A 137 1.13 -14.91 11.52
C ILE A 137 1.86 -14.68 12.83
N MET A 138 1.13 -14.36 13.89
CA MET A 138 1.67 -14.33 15.25
C MET A 138 1.29 -15.63 15.94
N ASN A 139 2.26 -16.32 16.55
CA ASN A 139 2.01 -17.42 17.46
C ASN A 139 2.45 -17.03 18.86
N LYS A 140 1.57 -17.25 19.82
CA LYS A 140 1.78 -16.99 21.24
C LYS A 140 1.91 -18.31 21.97
N LYS A 141 2.84 -18.37 22.92
CA LYS A 141 2.99 -19.56 23.78
C LYS A 141 1.74 -19.80 24.62
N ASN A 142 1.17 -18.74 25.18
CA ASN A 142 -0.10 -18.81 25.90
C ASN A 142 -1.02 -17.64 25.51
N SER A 143 -2.30 -17.76 25.81
CA SER A 143 -3.31 -16.75 25.47
C SER A 143 -3.37 -15.58 26.46
N ILE A 144 -2.65 -15.65 27.58
CA ILE A 144 -2.70 -14.68 28.69
C ILE A 144 -1.79 -13.50 28.38
N CYS A 145 -0.57 -13.76 27.93
CA CYS A 145 0.41 -12.72 27.69
C CYS A 145 0.07 -11.91 26.43
N VAL A 146 0.49 -10.65 26.45
CA VAL A 146 0.11 -9.68 25.42
C VAL A 146 1.28 -9.46 24.48
N THR A 147 1.14 -9.90 23.23
CA THR A 147 2.01 -9.49 22.11
C THR A 147 1.39 -8.30 21.37
N SER A 148 2.15 -7.63 20.51
CA SER A 148 1.60 -6.57 19.65
C SER A 148 2.25 -6.50 18.26
N PHE A 149 1.52 -5.89 17.32
CA PHE A 149 2.03 -5.49 16.02
C PHE A 149 1.70 -4.02 15.78
N ASN A 150 2.72 -3.25 15.43
CA ASN A 150 2.68 -1.80 15.31
C ASN A 150 3.50 -1.34 14.11
N ILE A 151 3.37 -0.05 13.81
CA ILE A 151 4.35 0.71 13.05
C ILE A 151 5.09 1.67 13.98
N ILE A 152 6.31 2.00 13.62
CA ILE A 152 7.13 2.99 14.30
C ILE A 152 7.93 3.79 13.28
N SER A 153 8.30 5.02 13.60
CA SER A 153 9.20 5.80 12.77
C SER A 153 10.62 5.18 12.79
N LYS A 154 11.27 5.09 11.63
CA LYS A 154 12.67 4.64 11.53
C LYS A 154 13.63 5.47 12.39
N SER A 155 13.34 6.75 12.58
CA SER A 155 14.19 7.64 13.40
C SER A 155 14.06 7.36 14.89
N THR A 156 13.05 6.60 15.32
CA THR A 156 12.88 6.24 16.73
C THR A 156 13.80 5.05 17.07
N SER A 157 14.67 5.25 18.05
CA SER A 157 15.53 4.18 18.56
C SER A 157 14.73 3.24 19.45
N ILE A 158 14.72 1.95 19.10
CA ILE A 158 14.15 0.91 19.97
C ILE A 158 15.01 0.67 21.23
N ALA A 159 16.29 1.06 21.24
CA ALA A 159 17.27 0.64 22.24
C ALA A 159 17.21 1.40 23.58
N THR A 160 16.44 2.49 23.68
CA THR A 160 16.64 3.48 24.75
C THR A 160 15.58 3.46 25.85
N ASN A 161 14.32 3.10 25.56
CA ASN A 161 13.23 3.10 26.55
C ASN A 161 11.94 2.51 25.95
N GLU A 162 11.31 1.54 26.61
CA GLU A 162 9.99 0.99 26.24
C GLU A 162 8.92 2.07 26.14
N PHE A 163 8.92 3.03 27.07
CA PHE A 163 7.96 4.14 27.07
C PHE A 163 8.01 4.98 25.80
N ILE A 164 9.22 5.21 25.26
CA ILE A 164 9.39 5.99 24.00
C ILE A 164 8.82 5.21 22.82
N VAL A 165 8.96 3.88 22.84
CA VAL A 165 8.41 3.00 21.81
C VAL A 165 6.89 3.06 21.84
N GLU A 166 6.25 3.01 23.01
CA GLU A 166 4.79 3.15 23.13
C GLU A 166 4.27 4.53 22.70
N GLU A 167 4.97 5.61 23.03
CA GLU A 167 4.57 6.97 22.66
C GLU A 167 4.74 7.29 21.17
N SER A 168 5.61 6.54 20.47
CA SER A 168 5.95 6.79 19.07
C SER A 168 5.46 5.70 18.12
N SER A 169 4.70 4.72 18.61
CA SER A 169 4.19 3.61 17.80
C SER A 169 2.66 3.62 17.70
N TYR A 170 2.19 3.01 16.62
CA TYR A 170 0.77 2.92 16.29
C TYR A 170 0.43 1.49 15.88
N GLY A 171 -0.58 0.89 16.50
CA GLY A 171 -0.99 -0.47 16.19
C GLY A 171 -1.87 -1.08 17.27
N TRP A 172 -1.78 -2.41 17.42
CA TRP A 172 -2.70 -3.16 18.28
C TRP A 172 -1.99 -4.23 19.08
N TYR A 173 -2.50 -4.42 20.29
CA TYR A 173 -2.14 -5.50 21.18
C TYR A 173 -3.07 -6.71 20.95
N SER A 174 -2.55 -7.90 21.20
CA SER A 174 -3.28 -9.17 21.06
C SER A 174 -4.46 -9.33 22.04
N ASN A 175 -4.59 -8.46 23.04
CA ASN A 175 -5.74 -8.39 23.93
C ASN A 175 -6.84 -7.42 23.43
N ASP A 176 -6.72 -6.94 22.18
CA ASP A 176 -7.59 -5.97 21.50
C ASP A 176 -7.41 -4.50 21.91
N ASP A 177 -6.43 -4.20 22.76
CA ASP A 177 -6.07 -2.82 23.11
C ASP A 177 -5.34 -2.13 21.94
N ILE A 178 -5.39 -0.81 21.95
CA ILE A 178 -4.83 0.04 20.90
C ILE A 178 -3.55 0.69 21.40
N CYS A 179 -2.48 0.64 20.60
CA CYS A 179 -1.30 1.46 20.80
C CYS A 179 -1.42 2.71 19.90
N CYS A 180 -1.53 3.90 20.50
CA CYS A 180 -1.84 5.15 19.78
C CYS A 180 -0.95 6.32 20.20
N GLY A 181 0.35 6.07 20.36
CA GLY A 181 1.32 7.09 20.73
C GLY A 181 1.02 7.79 22.06
N GLY A 182 0.73 6.99 23.09
CA GLY A 182 0.45 7.47 24.46
C GLY A 182 -0.92 8.15 24.66
N ALA A 183 -1.82 8.11 23.68
CA ALA A 183 -3.18 8.63 23.84
C ALA A 183 -4.12 7.58 24.44
N ASP A 184 -4.73 7.88 25.59
CA ASP A 184 -5.80 7.07 26.18
C ASP A 184 -7.04 7.11 25.29
N LEU A 185 -7.33 5.99 24.62
CA LEU A 185 -8.54 5.80 23.84
C LEU A 185 -9.47 4.82 24.58
N SER A 186 -9.89 5.22 25.78
CA SER A 186 -10.77 4.44 26.68
C SER A 186 -12.20 4.20 26.17
N SER A 187 -12.54 4.62 24.94
CA SER A 187 -13.92 4.63 24.44
C SER A 187 -14.20 3.66 23.28
N TYR A 188 -13.23 2.88 22.82
CA TYR A 188 -13.51 1.87 21.79
C TYR A 188 -14.19 0.65 22.41
N LYS A 189 -15.44 0.38 22.00
CA LYS A 189 -16.19 -0.82 22.40
C LYS A 189 -15.33 -2.06 22.21
N LEU A 190 -15.01 -2.71 23.33
CA LEU A 190 -14.23 -3.94 23.40
C LEU A 190 -14.85 -4.97 22.45
N ARG A 191 -14.19 -5.26 21.33
CA ARG A 191 -14.51 -6.41 20.49
C ARG A 191 -13.39 -7.42 20.70
N HIS A 192 -13.76 -8.66 21.04
CA HIS A 192 -12.82 -9.77 21.21
C HIS A 192 -12.42 -10.30 19.83
N ASP A 193 -11.41 -9.67 19.22
CA ASP A 193 -10.97 -10.01 17.86
C ASP A 193 -9.73 -10.93 17.91
N MET A 194 -8.81 -10.58 18.80
CA MET A 194 -7.55 -11.30 19.02
C MET A 194 -7.45 -11.91 20.43
N LYS A 195 -8.18 -11.36 21.41
CA LYS A 195 -8.06 -11.78 22.81
C LYS A 195 -8.39 -13.26 22.98
N GLY A 196 -7.48 -13.97 23.65
CA GLY A 196 -7.64 -15.40 23.94
C GLY A 196 -7.05 -16.34 22.89
N GLU A 197 -6.66 -15.82 21.72
CA GLU A 197 -6.09 -16.64 20.64
C GLU A 197 -4.58 -16.82 20.82
N THR A 198 -4.09 -18.01 20.46
CA THR A 198 -2.66 -18.33 20.44
C THR A 198 -2.05 -18.28 19.04
N THR A 199 -2.86 -18.35 17.98
CA THR A 199 -2.41 -18.15 16.59
C THR A 199 -3.31 -17.11 15.94
N ILE A 200 -2.70 -16.05 15.40
CA ILE A 200 -3.42 -14.90 14.86
C ILE A 200 -2.87 -14.60 13.46
N GLU A 201 -3.72 -14.75 12.46
CA GLU A 201 -3.43 -14.44 11.06
C GLU A 201 -3.96 -13.05 10.72
N ILE A 202 -3.05 -12.15 10.33
CA ILE A 202 -3.35 -10.74 10.11
C ILE A 202 -2.90 -10.32 8.70
N GLU A 203 -3.79 -9.63 8.00
CA GLU A 203 -3.45 -8.78 6.87
C GLU A 203 -3.41 -7.32 7.33
N LEU A 204 -2.22 -6.74 7.38
CA LEU A 204 -1.99 -5.33 7.68
C LEU A 204 -1.93 -4.52 6.38
N LEU A 205 -2.66 -3.42 6.36
CA LEU A 205 -2.67 -2.43 5.29
C LEU A 205 -2.08 -1.12 5.82
N LEU A 206 -0.97 -0.69 5.23
CA LEU A 206 -0.34 0.60 5.46
C LEU A 206 -0.72 1.53 4.30
N ASP A 207 -1.43 2.62 4.58
CA ASP A 207 -1.78 3.66 3.63
C ASP A 207 -1.00 4.93 3.99
N CYS A 208 0.22 5.05 3.45
CA CYS A 208 1.14 6.15 3.77
C CYS A 208 0.57 7.48 3.27
N ASP A 209 -0.07 7.47 2.11
CA ASP A 209 -0.62 8.68 1.48
C ASP A 209 -1.75 9.28 2.33
N ASN A 210 -2.58 8.42 2.93
CA ASN A 210 -3.67 8.84 3.82
C ASN A 210 -3.30 8.79 5.31
N GLN A 211 -2.04 8.53 5.66
CA GLN A 211 -1.54 8.44 7.03
C GLN A 211 -2.38 7.51 7.90
N LYS A 212 -2.69 6.33 7.39
CA LYS A 212 -3.65 5.41 8.00
C LYS A 212 -3.08 3.99 8.02
N ILE A 213 -3.34 3.28 9.11
CA ILE A 213 -3.09 1.84 9.18
C ILE A 213 -4.39 1.11 9.46
N SER A 214 -4.51 -0.10 8.94
CA SER A 214 -5.63 -0.98 9.22
C SER A 214 -5.19 -2.43 9.22
N TYR A 215 -5.91 -3.27 9.95
CA TYR A 215 -5.71 -4.71 9.87
C TYR A 215 -7.03 -5.41 9.56
N PHE A 216 -6.92 -6.57 8.94
CA PHE A 216 -7.98 -7.53 8.74
C PHE A 216 -7.59 -8.84 9.41
N ASN A 217 -8.43 -9.32 10.31
CA ASN A 217 -8.25 -10.61 10.97
C ASN A 217 -8.95 -11.69 10.16
N GLU A 218 -8.18 -12.64 9.65
CA GLU A 218 -8.70 -13.65 8.72
C GLU A 218 -9.70 -14.59 9.39
N ARG A 219 -9.57 -14.84 10.69
CA ARG A 219 -10.45 -15.77 11.41
C ARG A 219 -11.81 -15.15 11.70
N THR A 220 -11.82 -13.93 12.23
CA THR A 220 -13.06 -13.24 12.64
C THR A 220 -13.71 -12.45 11.51
N LYS A 221 -12.98 -12.24 10.40
CA LYS A 221 -13.36 -11.39 9.27
C LYS A 221 -13.63 -9.94 9.67
N ASN A 222 -13.09 -9.50 10.81
CA ASN A 222 -13.19 -8.12 11.24
C ASN A 222 -12.06 -7.28 10.63
N ARG A 223 -12.39 -6.02 10.33
CA ARG A 223 -11.42 -5.01 9.92
C ARG A 223 -11.40 -3.88 10.93
N ARG A 224 -10.21 -3.44 11.35
CA ARG A 224 -10.03 -2.24 12.17
C ARG A 224 -9.05 -1.29 11.51
N ALA A 225 -9.22 -0.01 11.76
CA ALA A 225 -8.36 1.02 11.21
C ALA A 225 -8.15 2.17 12.21
N MET A 226 -7.01 2.84 12.11
CA MET A 226 -6.70 4.06 12.84
C MET A 226 -5.91 5.02 11.96
N ASN A 227 -6.04 6.31 12.25
CA ASN A 227 -5.19 7.34 11.66
C ASN A 227 -3.91 7.47 12.48
N VAL A 228 -2.80 7.72 11.79
CA VAL A 228 -1.48 7.88 12.39
C VAL A 228 -1.17 9.36 12.49
N ASN A 229 -0.80 9.83 13.68
CA ASN A 229 -0.34 11.20 13.83
C ASN A 229 1.14 11.27 13.40
N ILE A 230 1.38 11.77 12.18
CA ILE A 230 2.74 11.90 11.63
C ILE A 230 3.67 12.82 12.42
N ARG A 231 3.14 13.68 13.31
CA ARG A 231 3.98 14.49 14.21
C ARG A 231 4.60 13.65 15.32
N LYS A 232 3.93 12.55 15.71
CA LYS A 232 4.42 11.58 16.71
C LYS A 232 5.16 10.41 16.07
N CYS A 233 4.67 9.92 14.93
CA CYS A 233 5.27 8.83 14.17
C CYS A 233 5.54 9.28 12.72
N PRO A 234 6.62 10.06 12.48
CA PRO A 234 6.95 10.55 11.15
C PRO A 234 7.46 9.44 10.24
N PHE A 235 7.38 9.67 8.93
CA PHE A 235 7.96 8.77 7.92
C PHE A 235 9.51 8.78 7.95
N PRO A 236 10.17 7.72 7.44
CA PRO A 236 9.58 6.43 7.02
C PRO A 236 9.10 5.60 8.21
N TRP A 237 8.03 4.85 8.01
CA TRP A 237 7.57 3.85 8.97
C TRP A 237 8.32 2.53 8.76
N GLN A 238 8.48 1.77 9.84
CA GLN A 238 8.91 0.38 9.84
C GLN A 238 7.90 -0.44 10.65
N LEU A 239 7.76 -1.73 10.33
CA LEU A 239 7.01 -2.65 11.19
C LEU A 239 7.72 -2.81 12.52
N LEU A 240 6.96 -2.96 13.60
CA LEU A 240 7.42 -3.23 14.95
C LEU A 240 6.54 -4.29 15.58
N PHE A 241 7.15 -5.34 16.12
CA PHE A 241 6.45 -6.37 16.87
C PHE A 241 7.03 -6.48 18.28
N TYR A 242 6.16 -6.73 19.23
CA TYR A 242 6.48 -7.00 20.63
C TYR A 242 6.13 -8.44 20.96
N LEU A 243 7.10 -9.16 21.51
CA LEU A 243 7.02 -10.54 21.96
C LEU A 243 7.34 -10.56 23.46
N TYR A 244 6.64 -11.36 24.25
CA TYR A 244 6.78 -11.31 25.71
C TYR A 244 7.13 -12.66 26.34
N ASP A 245 6.39 -13.71 25.99
CA ASP A 245 6.74 -15.04 26.45
C ASP A 245 7.83 -15.63 25.57
N VAL A 246 8.67 -16.48 26.17
CA VAL A 246 9.56 -17.35 25.41
C VAL A 246 8.75 -18.16 24.39
N GLU A 247 9.29 -18.39 23.20
CA GLU A 247 8.63 -19.08 22.07
C GLU A 247 7.49 -18.31 21.39
N ASP A 248 7.11 -17.12 21.88
CA ASP A 248 6.31 -16.19 21.08
C ASP A 248 7.03 -15.93 19.76
N SER A 249 6.29 -15.93 18.66
CA SER A 249 6.86 -15.76 17.33
C SER A 249 5.97 -14.99 16.39
N VAL A 250 6.60 -14.36 15.41
CA VAL A 250 5.94 -13.73 14.28
C VAL A 250 6.59 -14.19 12.99
N ARG A 251 5.77 -14.58 12.03
CA ARG A 251 6.18 -15.02 10.69
C ARG A 251 5.59 -14.08 9.65
N LEU A 252 6.45 -13.45 8.86
CA LEU A 252 6.06 -12.72 7.65
C LEU A 252 5.73 -13.74 6.55
N VAL A 253 4.58 -13.55 5.89
CA VAL A 253 4.06 -14.46 4.85
C VAL A 253 4.20 -13.82 3.47
N SER A 254 3.77 -12.56 3.34
CA SER A 254 3.85 -11.82 2.08
C SER A 254 3.86 -10.31 2.33
N SER A 255 4.43 -9.56 1.38
CA SER A 255 4.34 -8.10 1.32
C SER A 255 4.14 -7.67 -0.13
N THR A 256 3.23 -6.74 -0.37
CA THR A 256 2.88 -6.29 -1.72
C THR A 256 2.53 -4.81 -1.72
N LYS A 257 3.06 -4.06 -2.69
CA LYS A 257 2.65 -2.68 -2.93
C LYS A 257 1.35 -2.70 -3.71
N LEU A 258 0.36 -1.96 -3.24
CA LEU A 258 -0.88 -1.77 -3.98
C LEU A 258 -0.72 -0.57 -4.91
N LEU A 259 -1.25 -0.72 -6.12
CA LEU A 259 -1.29 0.32 -7.16
C LEU A 259 -2.39 1.35 -6.87
#